data_AF-A0A816FBX0-F1
#
_entry.id   AF-A0A816FBX0-F1
#
_cell.length_a   1.000
_cell.length_b   1.000
_cell.length_c   1.000
_cell.angle_alpha   90.00
_cell.angle_beta   90.00
_cell.angle_gamma   90.00
#
_symmetry.space_group_name_H-M   'P 1'
#
loop_
_entity.id
_entity.type
_entity.pdbx_description
1 polymer ?
#
loop_
_entity_poly.entity_id
_entity_poly.type
_entity_poly.pdbx_seq_one_letter_code
_entity_poly.pdbx_strand_id
1 'polypeptide(L)'
;MAATLVKPPNSTYTFSSQPKAVQQQGQRQKFRQPVTNPPDDNNTFGNLMHDRRVIRGNTYALHTLPAHAQPDPIEVQRQQEAKRRALARRKAREQIRTRTPEPVHNRKNIDVQTELYLEELSDRIEEADVDVQTDAFLDRPPSPLFIPQSTGKDISTQIESGDLFDFDLEVKPIVETLVGKTVEQALIEVAEEEELAEIREQQREYEETRNAELIELQRLEEQERRLRAEKDRRMKQAQEALRLEQDVAQKIAARAFAKAYLQDLVPSVFNNLRENGYFYDPVEHEIETSFMPWLMEKTMTQVNQLVLGRTILDSIIRDVVNQRIDDYQKLEETLRQMIEGGIDMGTSTGEIGHGLQQDTDRQGSGLEESTLRTENNPNEGGETTGSALQNDDVGDEHEEEQANAGDDNADEQ
;
A
#
# COMPACT_ATOMS: atom_id res chain seq x y z
N MET A 1 -22.10 16.71 -11.61
CA MET A 1 -21.56 18.05 -11.31
C MET A 1 -22.65 18.87 -10.63
N ALA A 2 -22.55 19.08 -9.32
CA ALA A 2 -23.52 19.82 -8.54
C ALA A 2 -23.16 21.32 -8.55
N ALA A 3 -24.10 22.18 -8.92
CA ALA A 3 -24.00 23.62 -8.77
C ALA A 3 -24.71 24.04 -7.48
N THR A 4 -23.92 24.41 -6.48
CA THR A 4 -24.38 24.96 -5.19
C THR A 4 -24.74 26.43 -5.34
N LEU A 5 -26.00 26.80 -5.07
CA LEU A 5 -26.41 28.20 -4.93
C LEU A 5 -26.55 28.56 -3.44
N VAL A 6 -25.63 29.40 -2.96
CA VAL A 6 -25.64 30.03 -1.63
C VAL A 6 -26.62 31.21 -1.65
N LYS A 7 -27.44 31.38 -0.61
CA LYS A 7 -28.37 32.51 -0.46
C LYS A 7 -28.03 33.34 0.80
N PRO A 8 -27.96 34.69 0.72
CA PRO A 8 -27.56 35.54 1.85
C PRO A 8 -28.74 35.88 2.80
N PRO A 9 -28.46 36.27 4.06
CA PRO A 9 -29.47 36.63 5.06
C PRO A 9 -29.84 38.12 5.06
N ASN A 10 -31.07 38.39 5.54
CA ASN A 10 -31.74 39.69 5.78
C ASN A 10 -32.55 40.28 4.61
N SER A 11 -33.83 39.88 4.54
CA SER A 11 -34.88 40.60 3.79
C SER A 11 -35.92 41.17 4.76
N THR A 12 -35.96 42.49 4.88
CA THR A 12 -36.99 43.27 5.58
C THR A 12 -38.35 43.06 4.91
N TYR A 13 -39.41 42.79 5.70
CA TYR A 13 -40.77 42.52 5.22
C TYR A 13 -41.32 43.70 4.40
N THR A 14 -41.57 43.47 3.11
CA THR A 14 -42.15 44.46 2.18
C THR A 14 -43.53 43.97 1.74
N PHE A 15 -44.60 44.65 2.17
CA PHE A 15 -45.98 44.35 1.78
C PHE A 15 -46.35 45.08 0.50
N SER A 16 -46.73 44.34 -0.55
CA SER A 16 -47.34 44.90 -1.76
C SER A 16 -48.62 44.13 -2.09
N SER A 17 -49.68 44.84 -2.46
CA SER A 17 -50.94 44.26 -2.92
C SER A 17 -51.27 44.85 -4.28
N GLN A 18 -51.66 44.01 -5.24
CA GLN A 18 -52.08 44.46 -6.56
C GLN A 18 -53.47 45.12 -6.47
N PRO A 19 -53.73 46.24 -7.16
CA PRO A 19 -55.01 46.92 -7.11
C PRO A 19 -56.11 46.04 -7.72
N LYS A 20 -57.11 45.67 -6.92
CA LYS A 20 -58.31 44.96 -7.37
C LYS A 20 -59.42 45.98 -7.63
N ALA A 21 -59.97 45.97 -8.84
CA ALA A 21 -61.02 46.90 -9.24
C ALA A 21 -62.31 46.69 -8.43
N VAL A 22 -62.90 47.81 -7.97
CA VAL A 22 -64.22 47.88 -7.35
C VAL A 22 -65.25 47.57 -8.44
N GLN A 23 -65.88 46.39 -8.39
CA GLN A 23 -67.04 46.14 -9.24
C GLN A 23 -68.17 47.06 -8.76
N GLN A 24 -68.56 47.95 -9.66
CA GLN A 24 -69.61 48.94 -9.46
C GLN A 24 -70.94 48.22 -9.19
N GLN A 25 -71.58 48.63 -8.09
CA GLN A 25 -72.97 48.36 -7.80
C GLN A 25 -73.84 48.78 -8.99
N GLY A 26 -74.47 47.80 -9.63
CA GLY A 26 -75.37 48.10 -10.73
C GLY A 26 -75.97 46.86 -11.34
N GLN A 27 -76.84 46.15 -10.60
CA GLN A 27 -78.12 45.62 -11.10
C GLN A 27 -79.05 45.40 -9.90
N ARG A 28 -79.95 46.37 -9.69
CA ARG A 28 -81.04 46.31 -8.72
C ARG A 28 -82.00 45.20 -9.19
N GLN A 29 -82.03 44.07 -8.49
CA GLN A 29 -83.08 43.07 -8.70
C GLN A 29 -84.41 43.63 -8.18
N LYS A 30 -85.37 43.74 -9.10
CA LYS A 30 -86.71 44.28 -8.90
C LYS A 30 -87.67 43.14 -8.52
N PHE A 31 -87.63 42.58 -7.32
CA PHE A 31 -88.77 41.82 -6.77
C PHE A 31 -88.65 41.72 -5.25
N ARG A 32 -89.73 42.04 -4.53
CA ARG A 32 -89.84 41.96 -3.07
C ARG A 32 -90.44 40.59 -2.72
N GLN A 33 -89.64 39.71 -2.13
CA GLN A 33 -90.14 38.49 -1.49
C GLN A 33 -89.71 38.44 -0.01
N PRO A 34 -90.52 37.84 0.87
CA PRO A 34 -90.45 38.04 2.30
C PRO A 34 -89.35 37.19 2.97
N VAL A 35 -88.68 37.87 3.90
CA VAL A 35 -87.69 37.43 4.89
C VAL A 35 -88.00 36.05 5.48
N THR A 36 -87.10 35.08 5.28
CA THR A 36 -86.68 34.07 6.29
C THR A 36 -85.42 33.37 5.79
N ASN A 37 -84.27 33.98 6.06
CA ASN A 37 -82.97 33.34 6.31
C ASN A 37 -81.99 34.48 6.64
N PRO A 38 -81.23 34.41 7.76
CA PRO A 38 -80.20 35.40 8.01
C PRO A 38 -79.11 35.25 6.93
N PRO A 39 -78.80 36.30 6.16
CA PRO A 39 -77.60 36.30 5.34
C PRO A 39 -76.39 36.47 6.26
N ASP A 40 -75.36 35.65 6.06
CA ASP A 40 -73.98 35.99 6.46
C ASP A 40 -73.51 37.19 5.61
N ASP A 41 -74.10 38.35 5.89
CA ASP A 41 -73.64 39.63 5.42
C ASP A 41 -72.39 39.99 6.23
N ASN A 42 -71.26 39.71 5.60
CA ASN A 42 -69.90 39.99 6.05
C ASN A 42 -69.58 41.49 6.04
N ASN A 43 -70.48 42.32 6.56
CA ASN A 43 -70.21 43.73 6.85
C ASN A 43 -71.11 44.31 7.96
N THR A 44 -71.48 43.49 8.94
CA THR A 44 -71.94 43.99 10.24
C THR A 44 -70.70 44.16 11.11
N PHE A 45 -70.46 45.37 11.65
CA PHE A 45 -69.31 45.69 12.52
C PHE A 45 -68.88 44.49 13.36
N GLY A 46 -67.75 43.88 13.00
CA GLY A 46 -67.29 42.64 13.60
C GLY A 46 -67.07 42.85 15.09
N ASN A 47 -67.84 42.15 15.92
CA ASN A 47 -67.65 42.20 17.36
C ASN A 47 -66.21 41.74 17.66
N LEU A 48 -65.36 42.63 18.21
CA LEU A 48 -63.96 42.33 18.55
C LEU A 48 -63.84 41.07 19.43
N MET A 49 -64.93 40.69 20.09
CA MET A 49 -65.06 39.45 20.85
C MET A 49 -65.03 38.16 20.03
N HIS A 50 -64.99 38.19 18.70
CA HIS A 50 -64.82 37.01 17.85
C HIS A 50 -63.75 37.17 16.77
N ASP A 51 -63.02 38.29 16.76
CA ASP A 51 -61.94 38.51 15.82
C ASP A 51 -60.71 37.69 16.22
N ARG A 52 -60.27 36.80 15.32
CA ARG A 52 -59.10 35.93 15.50
C ARG A 52 -57.78 36.71 15.57
N ARG A 53 -57.77 37.98 15.14
CA ARG A 53 -56.60 38.87 15.24
C ARG A 53 -56.46 39.50 16.63
N VAL A 54 -57.54 39.53 17.41
CA VAL A 54 -57.58 40.15 18.74
C VAL A 54 -57.26 39.07 19.79
N ILE A 55 -55.99 39.01 20.17
CA ILE A 55 -55.50 38.08 21.19
C ILE A 55 -55.99 38.57 22.56
N ARG A 56 -56.79 37.75 23.24
CA ARG A 56 -57.29 38.00 24.59
C ARG A 56 -56.49 37.19 25.60
N GLY A 57 -55.71 37.86 26.43
CA GLY A 57 -54.85 37.24 27.44
C GLY A 57 -53.41 37.78 27.40
N ASN A 58 -52.57 37.26 28.28
CA ASN A 58 -51.19 37.71 28.44
C ASN A 58 -50.31 37.27 27.26
N THR A 59 -49.70 38.21 26.55
CA THR A 59 -48.97 37.98 25.28
C THR A 59 -47.57 37.37 25.46
N TYR A 60 -47.10 37.20 26.69
CA TYR A 60 -45.77 36.64 26.98
C TYR A 60 -45.62 35.14 26.69
N ALA A 61 -46.72 34.39 26.57
CA ALA A 61 -46.69 32.94 26.28
C ALA A 61 -46.86 32.60 24.80
N LEU A 62 -46.97 33.60 23.91
CA LEU A 62 -46.98 33.34 22.47
C LEU A 62 -45.55 33.02 22.02
N HIS A 63 -45.22 31.73 21.97
CA HIS A 63 -44.12 31.23 21.15
C HIS A 63 -44.48 31.47 19.68
N THR A 64 -44.22 32.67 19.18
CA THR A 64 -44.14 32.92 17.75
C THR A 64 -42.87 32.24 17.27
N LEU A 65 -42.98 30.96 16.91
CA LEU A 65 -41.91 30.30 16.15
C LEU A 65 -41.68 31.12 14.86
N PRO A 66 -40.43 31.43 14.49
CA PRO A 66 -40.13 32.07 13.21
C PRO A 66 -40.79 31.28 12.08
N ALA A 67 -41.29 31.94 11.03
CA ALA A 67 -41.93 31.31 9.88
C ALA A 67 -41.06 30.27 9.12
N HIS A 68 -39.81 30.05 9.56
CA HIS A 68 -38.87 29.06 9.02
C HIS A 68 -38.61 27.87 9.98
N ALA A 69 -39.14 27.87 11.20
CA ALA A 69 -39.05 26.71 12.09
C ALA A 69 -39.99 25.61 11.58
N GLN A 70 -39.42 24.63 10.88
CA GLN A 70 -40.14 23.41 10.53
C GLN A 70 -40.55 22.73 11.85
N PRO A 71 -41.85 22.56 12.14
CA PRO A 71 -42.27 21.84 13.33
C PRO A 71 -41.75 20.40 13.26
N ASP A 72 -41.20 19.91 14.38
CA ASP A 72 -40.67 18.54 14.46
C ASP A 72 -41.68 17.54 13.88
N PRO A 73 -41.25 16.59 13.03
CA PRO A 73 -42.15 15.69 12.31
C PRO A 73 -43.08 14.90 13.25
N ILE A 74 -42.63 14.69 14.49
CA ILE A 74 -43.38 14.01 15.57
C ILE A 74 -44.57 14.86 16.05
N GLU A 75 -44.42 16.19 16.16
CA GLU A 75 -45.48 17.08 16.63
C GLU A 75 -46.53 17.31 15.52
N VAL A 76 -46.10 17.33 14.25
CA VAL A 76 -47.00 17.39 13.09
C VAL A 76 -47.84 16.12 12.98
N GLN A 77 -47.22 14.95 13.17
CA GLN A 77 -47.91 13.66 13.15
C GLN A 77 -48.94 13.58 14.30
N ARG A 78 -48.57 14.03 15.51
CA ARG A 78 -49.48 14.10 16.67
C ARG A 78 -50.68 15.04 16.41
N GLN A 79 -50.46 16.19 15.78
CA GLN A 79 -51.55 17.11 15.43
C GLN A 79 -52.46 16.55 14.33
N GLN A 80 -51.91 15.87 13.33
CA GLN A 80 -52.71 15.20 12.28
C GLN A 80 -53.52 14.05 12.86
N GLU A 81 -52.96 13.26 13.76
CA GLU A 81 -53.66 12.18 14.46
C GLU A 81 -54.76 12.73 15.37
N ALA A 82 -54.51 13.80 16.12
CA ALA A 82 -55.52 14.45 16.95
C ALA A 82 -56.68 15.01 16.12
N LYS A 83 -56.39 15.62 14.95
CA LYS A 83 -57.41 16.05 13.99
C LYS A 83 -58.20 14.87 13.43
N ARG A 84 -57.53 13.76 13.09
CA ARG A 84 -58.18 12.53 12.60
C ARG A 84 -59.09 11.93 13.67
N ARG A 85 -58.66 11.88 14.92
CA ARG A 85 -59.44 11.40 16.07
C ARG A 85 -60.64 12.29 16.36
N ALA A 86 -60.50 13.61 16.27
CA ALA A 86 -61.61 14.54 16.44
C ALA A 86 -62.67 14.38 15.34
N LEU A 87 -62.23 14.20 14.08
CA LEU A 87 -63.13 14.00 12.94
C LEU A 87 -63.84 12.64 13.00
N ALA A 88 -63.14 11.59 13.44
CA ALA A 88 -63.74 10.28 13.70
C ALA A 88 -64.77 10.34 14.84
N ARG A 89 -64.49 11.08 15.93
CA ARG A 89 -65.45 11.28 17.03
C ARG A 89 -66.68 12.07 16.59
N ARG A 90 -66.53 13.02 15.66
CA ARG A 90 -67.66 13.75 15.06
C ARG A 90 -68.52 12.83 14.20
N LYS A 91 -67.90 12.03 13.31
CA LYS A 91 -68.60 11.01 12.50
C LYS A 91 -69.32 9.97 13.37
N ALA A 92 -68.68 9.49 14.44
CA ALA A 92 -69.31 8.55 15.37
C ALA A 92 -70.52 9.15 16.09
N ARG A 93 -70.45 10.43 16.50
CA ARG A 93 -71.60 11.15 17.07
C ARG A 93 -72.73 11.35 16.06
N GLU A 94 -72.41 11.56 14.79
CA GLU A 94 -73.41 11.63 13.70
C GLU A 94 -74.05 10.27 13.42
N GLN A 95 -73.32 9.16 13.57
CA GLN A 95 -73.85 7.79 13.41
C GLN A 95 -74.70 7.31 14.59
N ILE A 96 -74.39 7.75 15.82
CA ILE A 96 -75.17 7.39 17.02
C ILE A 96 -76.49 8.18 17.12
N ARG A 97 -76.59 9.33 16.45
CA ARG A 97 -77.87 10.05 16.32
C ARG A 97 -78.75 9.29 15.32
N THR A 98 -79.79 8.63 15.82
CA THR A 98 -80.89 8.12 14.99
C THR A 98 -81.43 9.26 14.14
N ARG A 99 -81.16 9.21 12.84
CA ARG A 99 -81.46 10.30 11.90
C ARG A 99 -82.97 10.45 11.77
N THR A 100 -83.50 11.62 12.12
CA THR A 100 -84.87 12.01 11.76
C THR A 100 -84.97 11.94 10.23
N PRO A 101 -86.01 11.30 9.66
CA PRO A 101 -86.14 11.17 8.21
C PRO A 101 -86.14 12.54 7.52
N GLU A 102 -85.59 12.59 6.31
CA GLU A 102 -85.50 13.84 5.55
C GLU A 102 -86.90 14.44 5.29
N PRO A 103 -87.06 15.78 5.36
CA PRO A 103 -88.33 16.43 5.10
C PRO A 103 -88.84 16.13 3.68
N VAL A 104 -90.14 15.86 3.55
CA VAL A 104 -90.81 15.71 2.25
C VAL A 104 -90.67 17.02 1.45
N HIS A 105 -90.49 16.91 0.12
CA HIS A 105 -90.29 18.06 -0.76
C HIS A 105 -91.32 19.17 -0.51
N ASN A 106 -90.85 20.40 -0.36
CA ASN A 106 -91.62 21.60 0.00
C ASN A 106 -92.21 21.65 1.43
N ARG A 107 -91.74 20.81 2.37
CA ARG A 107 -92.06 20.90 3.80
C ARG A 107 -90.77 20.99 4.62
N LYS A 108 -90.83 21.66 5.78
CA LYS A 108 -89.73 21.73 6.76
C LYS A 108 -90.16 20.98 8.01
N ASN A 109 -89.27 20.14 8.57
CA ASN A 109 -89.51 19.52 9.86
C ASN A 109 -89.40 20.61 10.95
N ILE A 110 -90.34 20.63 11.89
CA ILE A 110 -90.36 21.53 13.04
C ILE A 110 -90.21 20.66 14.28
N ASP A 111 -89.34 21.08 15.21
CA ASP A 111 -89.20 20.40 16.50
C ASP A 111 -90.44 20.69 17.35
N VAL A 112 -91.22 19.65 17.63
CA VAL A 112 -92.38 19.71 18.54
C VAL A 112 -91.91 19.25 19.91
N GLN A 113 -92.38 19.89 21.00
CA GLN A 113 -92.15 19.40 22.36
C GLN A 113 -92.81 18.02 22.52
N THR A 114 -92.00 16.97 22.39
CA THR A 114 -92.41 15.58 22.66
C THR A 114 -91.89 15.08 24.02
N GLU A 115 -91.40 15.98 24.86
CA GLU A 115 -91.13 15.68 26.26
C GLU A 115 -92.46 15.48 27.00
N LEU A 116 -92.49 14.52 27.93
CA LEU A 116 -93.69 14.16 28.66
C LEU A 116 -94.11 15.33 29.59
N TYR A 117 -95.00 16.20 29.12
CA TYR A 117 -95.58 17.29 29.90
C TYR A 117 -96.91 16.83 30.51
N LEU A 118 -96.84 15.98 31.54
CA LEU A 118 -97.99 15.57 32.33
C LEU A 118 -97.80 16.09 33.76
N GLU A 119 -98.67 16.99 34.21
CA GLU A 119 -98.81 17.35 35.62
C GLU A 119 -99.67 16.28 36.30
N GLU A 120 -99.14 15.62 37.33
CA GLU A 120 -99.93 14.70 38.16
C GLU A 120 -100.93 15.51 39.01
N LEU A 121 -102.23 15.40 38.70
CA LEU A 121 -103.29 15.92 39.59
C LEU A 121 -103.37 15.01 40.83
N SER A 122 -102.89 15.51 41.96
CA SER A 122 -102.86 14.78 43.24
C SER A 122 -104.16 14.91 44.04
N ASP A 123 -105.33 14.86 43.39
CA ASP A 123 -106.63 14.97 44.08
C ASP A 123 -107.35 13.61 44.06
N ARG A 124 -107.59 13.05 45.25
CA ARG A 124 -108.11 11.69 45.44
C ARG A 124 -109.62 11.79 45.62
N ILE A 125 -110.39 11.26 44.65
CA ILE A 125 -111.86 11.28 44.67
C ILE A 125 -112.35 10.39 45.83
N GLU A 126 -113.27 10.89 46.65
CA GLU A 126 -113.87 10.15 47.77
C GLU A 126 -114.83 9.06 47.24
N GLU A 127 -114.55 7.79 47.56
CA GLU A 127 -115.42 6.65 47.27
C GLU A 127 -116.41 6.46 48.43
N ALA A 128 -117.71 6.41 48.12
CA ALA A 128 -118.78 6.20 49.10
C ALA A 128 -119.37 4.79 48.95
N ASP A 129 -119.15 3.94 49.95
CA ASP A 129 -119.72 2.60 50.00
C ASP A 129 -121.19 2.63 50.43
N VAL A 130 -122.05 1.94 49.67
CA VAL A 130 -123.49 1.81 49.93
C VAL A 130 -123.82 0.33 50.08
N ASP A 131 -124.11 -0.10 51.30
CA ASP A 131 -124.48 -1.48 51.60
C ASP A 131 -126.00 -1.69 51.57
N VAL A 132 -126.45 -2.76 50.89
CA VAL A 132 -127.86 -3.21 50.89
C VAL A 132 -127.93 -4.69 51.30
N GLN A 133 -128.76 -4.97 52.30
CA GLN A 133 -129.02 -6.28 52.88
C GLN A 133 -129.90 -7.15 51.96
N THR A 134 -129.41 -8.31 51.54
CA THR A 134 -130.23 -9.37 50.91
C THR A 134 -129.85 -10.76 51.42
N ASP A 135 -130.91 -11.56 51.60
CA ASP A 135 -131.00 -12.82 52.35
C ASP A 135 -130.33 -14.02 51.66
N ALA A 136 -129.97 -15.03 52.47
CA ALA A 136 -129.18 -16.20 52.10
C ALA A 136 -130.00 -17.20 51.25
N PHE A 137 -129.88 -17.11 49.92
CA PHE A 137 -130.39 -18.13 49.00
C PHE A 137 -129.58 -19.43 49.10
N LEU A 138 -130.25 -20.54 49.41
CA LEU A 138 -129.69 -21.90 49.40
C LEU A 138 -129.24 -22.30 47.98
N ASP A 139 -128.06 -22.92 47.88
CA ASP A 139 -127.43 -23.33 46.63
C ASP A 139 -128.28 -24.33 45.84
N ARG A 140 -128.77 -23.88 44.68
CA ARG A 140 -129.28 -24.76 43.62
C ARG A 140 -128.10 -25.60 43.11
N PRO A 141 -128.22 -26.93 42.94
CA PRO A 141 -127.14 -27.71 42.33
C PRO A 141 -126.82 -27.13 40.95
N PRO A 142 -125.53 -26.98 40.59
CA PRO A 142 -125.15 -26.34 39.34
C PRO A 142 -125.79 -27.10 38.18
N SER A 143 -126.54 -26.39 37.34
CA SER A 143 -127.07 -26.95 36.10
C SER A 143 -125.91 -27.52 35.29
N PRO A 144 -126.04 -28.73 34.71
CA PRO A 144 -124.96 -29.34 33.95
C PRO A 144 -124.47 -28.37 32.89
N LEU A 145 -123.15 -28.14 32.85
CA LEU A 145 -122.51 -27.28 31.86
C LEU A 145 -122.85 -27.81 30.47
N PHE A 146 -123.60 -27.01 29.70
CA PHE A 146 -123.80 -27.27 28.29
C PHE A 146 -122.45 -27.02 27.59
N ILE A 147 -121.73 -28.10 27.30
CA ILE A 147 -120.56 -28.06 26.42
C ILE A 147 -121.11 -28.18 25.00
N PRO A 148 -121.16 -27.08 24.22
CA PRO A 148 -121.56 -27.17 22.82
C PRO A 148 -120.66 -28.18 22.11
N GLN A 149 -121.25 -29.07 21.33
CA GLN A 149 -120.47 -29.95 20.47
C GLN A 149 -119.66 -29.07 19.52
N SER A 150 -118.33 -29.24 19.49
CA SER A 150 -117.46 -28.47 18.59
C SER A 150 -117.96 -28.68 17.16
N THR A 151 -118.69 -27.69 16.65
CA THR A 151 -119.25 -27.67 15.29
C THR A 151 -118.42 -26.69 14.49
N GLY A 152 -117.15 -27.06 14.33
CA GLY A 152 -116.20 -26.46 13.40
C GLY A 152 -115.53 -27.61 12.66
N LYS A 153 -115.32 -27.43 11.34
CA LYS A 153 -114.52 -28.39 10.58
C LYS A 153 -113.06 -27.99 10.76
N ASP A 154 -112.30 -28.77 11.53
CA ASP A 154 -110.87 -28.52 11.70
C ASP A 154 -110.16 -28.72 10.36
N ILE A 155 -109.51 -27.67 9.85
CA ILE A 155 -108.71 -27.69 8.62
C ILE A 155 -107.29 -27.34 9.02
N SER A 156 -106.38 -28.30 8.94
CA SER A 156 -104.95 -28.02 8.96
C SER A 156 -104.49 -27.66 7.54
N THR A 157 -103.77 -26.56 7.43
CA THR A 157 -102.99 -26.23 6.23
C THR A 157 -101.53 -26.38 6.61
N GLN A 158 -100.82 -27.26 5.90
CA GLN A 158 -99.39 -27.51 6.11
C GLN A 158 -98.68 -27.19 4.80
N ILE A 159 -97.59 -26.45 4.90
CA ILE A 159 -96.68 -26.21 3.78
C ILE A 159 -95.70 -27.38 3.75
N GLU A 160 -95.66 -28.09 2.62
CA GLU A 160 -94.76 -29.22 2.40
C GLU A 160 -93.36 -28.74 1.99
N SER A 161 -92.37 -29.61 2.16
CA SER A 161 -90.99 -29.29 1.82
C SER A 161 -90.87 -28.99 0.31
N GLY A 162 -90.49 -27.75 -0.03
CA GLY A 162 -90.30 -27.28 -1.40
C GLY A 162 -91.44 -26.44 -2.00
N ASP A 163 -92.56 -26.28 -1.29
CA ASP A 163 -93.74 -25.54 -1.80
C ASP A 163 -93.51 -24.01 -1.88
N LEU A 164 -92.55 -23.47 -1.12
CA LEU A 164 -92.16 -22.04 -1.12
C LEU A 164 -90.76 -21.79 -1.74
N PHE A 165 -90.18 -22.78 -2.40
CA PHE A 165 -88.84 -22.64 -2.97
C PHE A 165 -88.86 -21.77 -4.24
N ASP A 166 -88.18 -20.64 -4.19
CA ASP A 166 -87.91 -19.79 -5.36
C ASP A 166 -86.44 -19.93 -5.77
N PHE A 167 -86.22 -20.58 -6.92
CA PHE A 167 -84.89 -20.83 -7.46
C PHE A 167 -84.12 -19.53 -7.72
N ASP A 168 -84.78 -18.50 -8.26
CA ASP A 168 -84.12 -17.25 -8.64
C ASP A 168 -83.71 -16.42 -7.43
N LEU A 169 -84.35 -16.63 -6.28
CA LEU A 169 -83.94 -16.02 -5.01
C LEU A 169 -82.78 -16.79 -4.38
N GLU A 170 -82.89 -18.12 -4.34
CA GLU A 170 -81.95 -18.97 -3.59
C GLU A 170 -80.60 -19.18 -4.32
N VAL A 171 -80.59 -19.12 -5.66
CA VAL A 171 -79.36 -19.32 -6.46
C VAL A 171 -78.45 -18.08 -6.46
N LYS A 172 -79.00 -16.89 -6.21
CA LYS A 172 -78.26 -15.61 -6.21
C LYS A 172 -77.01 -15.63 -5.31
N PRO A 173 -77.07 -15.99 -4.02
CA PRO A 173 -75.88 -16.04 -3.17
C PRO A 173 -74.85 -17.08 -3.64
N ILE A 174 -75.29 -18.19 -4.23
CA ILE A 174 -74.38 -19.23 -4.76
C ILE A 174 -73.62 -18.69 -5.98
N VAL A 175 -74.32 -18.06 -6.91
CA VAL A 175 -73.70 -17.49 -8.12
C VAL A 175 -72.84 -16.29 -7.78
N GLU A 176 -73.28 -15.41 -6.87
CA GLU A 176 -72.49 -14.26 -6.43
C GLU A 176 -71.17 -14.70 -5.79
N THR A 177 -71.20 -15.73 -4.93
CA THR A 177 -69.97 -16.25 -4.32
C THR A 177 -69.07 -16.97 -5.32
N LEU A 178 -69.62 -17.70 -6.29
CA LEU A 178 -68.83 -18.33 -7.36
C LEU A 178 -68.16 -17.29 -8.27
N VAL A 179 -68.92 -16.30 -8.74
CA VAL A 179 -68.39 -15.24 -9.59
C VAL A 179 -67.39 -14.38 -8.81
N GLY A 180 -67.68 -14.05 -7.55
CA GLY A 180 -66.77 -13.32 -6.68
C GLY A 180 -65.44 -14.04 -6.50
N LYS A 181 -65.46 -15.32 -6.13
CA LYS A 181 -64.23 -16.11 -5.94
C LYS A 181 -63.44 -16.31 -7.23
N THR A 182 -64.12 -16.56 -8.35
CA THR A 182 -63.43 -16.75 -9.64
C THR A 182 -62.75 -15.48 -10.11
N VAL A 183 -63.39 -14.32 -9.96
CA VAL A 183 -62.78 -13.02 -10.31
C VAL A 183 -61.66 -12.66 -9.35
N GLU A 184 -61.85 -12.88 -8.04
CA GLU A 184 -60.82 -12.61 -7.02
C GLU A 184 -59.57 -13.48 -7.25
N GLN A 185 -59.77 -14.78 -7.49
CA GLN A 185 -58.67 -15.70 -7.79
C GLN A 185 -57.94 -15.30 -9.08
N ALA A 186 -58.68 -15.02 -10.16
CA ALA A 186 -58.07 -14.59 -11.43
C ALA A 186 -57.28 -13.29 -11.28
N LEU A 187 -57.76 -12.34 -10.46
CA LEU A 187 -57.05 -11.08 -10.22
C LEU A 187 -55.73 -11.31 -9.46
N ILE A 188 -55.72 -12.21 -8.47
CA ILE A 188 -54.51 -12.56 -7.71
C ILE A 188 -53.50 -13.26 -8.61
N GLU A 189 -53.95 -14.22 -9.42
CA GLU A 189 -53.08 -14.96 -10.34
C GLU A 189 -52.41 -14.02 -11.37
N VAL A 190 -53.17 -13.12 -11.98
CA VAL A 190 -52.62 -12.14 -12.94
C VAL A 190 -51.62 -11.18 -12.25
N ALA A 191 -51.94 -10.72 -11.03
CA ALA A 191 -51.03 -9.85 -10.29
C ALA A 191 -49.72 -10.56 -9.91
N GLU A 192 -49.78 -11.83 -9.52
CA GLU A 192 -48.60 -12.65 -9.24
C GLU A 192 -47.78 -12.90 -10.50
N GLU A 193 -48.41 -13.19 -11.64
CA GLU A 193 -47.72 -13.37 -12.92
C GLU A 193 -46.97 -12.11 -13.36
N GLU A 194 -47.59 -10.93 -13.24
CA GLU A 194 -46.95 -9.65 -13.54
C GLU A 194 -45.77 -9.37 -12.59
N GLU A 195 -45.92 -9.60 -11.29
CA GLU A 195 -44.83 -9.45 -10.32
C GLU A 195 -43.66 -10.39 -10.62
N LEU A 196 -43.94 -11.66 -10.92
CA LEU A 196 -42.90 -12.63 -11.29
C LEU A 196 -42.22 -12.26 -12.61
N ALA A 197 -42.94 -11.66 -13.57
CA ALA A 197 -42.35 -11.20 -14.82
C ALA A 197 -41.36 -10.05 -14.58
N GLU A 198 -41.76 -9.06 -13.77
CA GLU A 198 -40.94 -7.92 -13.39
C GLU A 198 -39.68 -8.35 -12.62
N ILE A 199 -39.82 -9.24 -11.63
CA ILE A 199 -38.67 -9.77 -10.87
C ILE A 199 -37.68 -10.49 -11.80
N ARG A 200 -38.19 -11.29 -12.74
CA ARG A 200 -37.33 -12.00 -13.71
C ARG A 200 -36.62 -11.03 -14.65
N GLU A 201 -37.25 -9.92 -15.03
CA GLU A 201 -36.63 -8.88 -15.85
C GLU A 201 -35.49 -8.20 -15.09
N GLN A 202 -35.76 -7.78 -13.85
CA GLN A 202 -34.74 -7.19 -12.98
C GLN A 202 -33.57 -8.13 -12.72
N GLN A 203 -33.82 -9.44 -12.54
CA GLN A 203 -32.77 -10.44 -12.40
C GLN A 203 -31.90 -10.54 -13.66
N ARG A 204 -32.51 -10.57 -14.85
CA ARG A 204 -31.76 -10.61 -16.12
C ARG A 204 -30.88 -9.37 -16.29
N GLU A 205 -31.42 -8.17 -16.06
CA GLU A 205 -30.65 -6.92 -16.16
C GLU A 205 -29.48 -6.90 -15.17
N TYR A 206 -29.69 -7.39 -13.94
CA TYR A 206 -28.64 -7.50 -12.93
C TYR A 206 -27.56 -8.50 -13.35
N GLU A 207 -27.94 -9.67 -13.86
CA GLU A 207 -27.00 -10.68 -14.34
C GLU A 207 -26.19 -10.19 -15.54
N GLU A 208 -26.82 -9.49 -16.49
CA GLU A 208 -26.13 -8.89 -17.63
C GLU A 208 -25.10 -7.85 -17.18
N THR A 209 -25.50 -6.96 -16.28
CA THR A 209 -24.60 -5.94 -15.70
C THR A 209 -23.45 -6.59 -14.95
N ARG A 210 -23.73 -7.56 -14.09
CA ARG A 210 -22.73 -8.29 -13.31
C ARG A 210 -21.75 -9.06 -14.20
N ASN A 211 -22.24 -9.69 -15.27
CA ASN A 211 -21.40 -10.40 -16.22
C ASN A 211 -20.50 -9.44 -17.01
N ALA A 212 -21.02 -8.28 -17.40
CA ALA A 212 -20.23 -7.23 -18.05
C ALA A 212 -19.12 -6.69 -17.13
N GLU A 213 -19.45 -6.40 -15.87
CA GLU A 213 -18.49 -5.96 -14.85
C GLU A 213 -17.40 -7.02 -14.60
N LEU A 214 -17.78 -8.31 -14.52
CA LEU A 214 -16.83 -9.40 -14.30
C LEU A 214 -15.82 -9.50 -15.46
N ILE A 215 -16.28 -9.39 -16.71
CA ILE A 215 -15.41 -9.41 -17.89
C ILE A 215 -14.46 -8.20 -17.88
N GLU A 216 -14.95 -7.02 -17.50
CA GLU A 216 -14.10 -5.83 -17.37
C GLU A 216 -13.03 -6.00 -16.29
N LEU A 217 -13.40 -6.53 -15.12
CA LEU A 217 -12.46 -6.80 -14.03
C LEU A 217 -11.37 -7.79 -14.46
N GLN A 218 -11.73 -8.89 -15.12
CA GLN A 218 -10.75 -9.85 -15.64
C GLN A 218 -9.78 -9.21 -16.63
N ARG A 219 -10.29 -8.33 -17.50
CA ARG A 219 -9.45 -7.60 -18.44
C ARG A 219 -8.48 -6.67 -17.71
N LEU A 220 -8.93 -5.94 -16.68
CA LEU A 220 -8.09 -5.04 -15.89
C LEU A 220 -7.04 -5.80 -15.07
N GLU A 221 -7.43 -6.92 -14.45
CA GLU A 221 -6.53 -7.79 -13.69
C GLU A 221 -5.41 -8.35 -14.58
N GLU A 222 -5.74 -8.82 -15.77
CA GLU A 222 -4.75 -9.33 -16.73
C GLU A 222 -3.78 -8.22 -17.20
N GLN A 223 -4.27 -6.99 -17.38
CA GLN A 223 -3.44 -5.83 -17.68
C GLN A 223 -2.50 -5.47 -16.52
N GLU A 224 -3.03 -5.47 -15.29
CA GLU A 224 -2.23 -5.21 -14.08
C GLU A 224 -1.16 -6.29 -13.89
N ARG A 225 -1.51 -7.56 -14.11
CA ARG A 225 -0.57 -8.70 -14.05
C ARG A 225 0.61 -8.49 -14.99
N ARG A 226 0.36 -8.08 -16.23
CA ARG A 226 1.40 -7.80 -17.23
C ARG A 226 2.28 -6.64 -16.80
N LEU A 227 1.69 -5.54 -16.35
CA LEU A 227 2.42 -4.35 -15.91
C LEU A 227 3.29 -4.65 -14.67
N ARG A 228 2.75 -5.43 -13.73
CA ARG A 228 3.47 -5.87 -12.54
C ARG A 228 4.64 -6.77 -12.89
N ALA A 229 4.44 -7.74 -13.78
CA ALA A 229 5.51 -8.61 -14.26
C ALA A 229 6.62 -7.81 -14.97
N GLU A 230 6.27 -6.81 -15.79
CA GLU A 230 7.27 -5.93 -16.41
C GLU A 230 8.03 -5.11 -15.35
N LYS A 231 7.31 -4.49 -14.42
CA LYS A 231 7.90 -3.71 -13.33
C LYS A 231 8.87 -4.56 -12.50
N ASP A 232 8.49 -5.77 -12.14
CA ASP A 232 9.33 -6.68 -11.37
C ASP A 232 10.58 -7.09 -12.16
N ARG A 233 10.45 -7.33 -13.47
CA ARG A 233 11.60 -7.59 -14.35
C ARG A 233 12.56 -6.39 -14.41
N ARG A 234 12.04 -5.17 -14.55
CA ARG A 234 12.83 -3.93 -14.55
C ARG A 234 13.53 -3.69 -13.21
N MET A 235 12.85 -3.95 -12.10
CA MET A 235 13.42 -3.83 -10.76
C MET A 235 14.58 -4.81 -10.56
N LYS A 236 14.44 -6.06 -10.99
CA LYS A 236 15.52 -7.06 -10.92
C LYS A 236 16.74 -6.63 -11.74
N GLN A 237 16.52 -6.19 -12.99
CA GLN A 237 17.60 -5.67 -13.85
C GLN A 237 18.31 -4.47 -13.22
N ALA A 238 17.56 -3.52 -12.66
CA ALA A 238 18.13 -2.36 -11.98
C ALA A 238 18.94 -2.75 -10.74
N GLN A 239 18.45 -3.71 -9.97
CA GLN A 239 19.17 -4.21 -8.78
C GLN A 239 20.46 -4.93 -9.16
N GLU A 240 20.45 -5.76 -10.21
CA GLU A 240 21.64 -6.44 -10.74
C GLU A 240 22.65 -5.43 -11.28
N ALA A 241 22.20 -4.44 -12.04
CA ALA A 241 23.05 -3.36 -12.55
C ALA A 241 23.71 -2.57 -11.40
N LEU A 242 22.94 -2.22 -10.36
CA LEU A 242 23.45 -1.51 -9.19
C LEU A 242 24.49 -2.36 -8.43
N ARG A 243 24.24 -3.67 -8.27
CA ARG A 243 25.20 -4.58 -7.64
C ARG A 243 26.51 -4.64 -8.43
N LEU A 244 26.42 -4.77 -9.75
CA LEU A 244 27.58 -4.78 -10.62
C LEU A 244 28.35 -3.46 -10.56
N GLU A 245 27.64 -2.32 -10.54
CA GLU A 245 28.24 -1.00 -10.39
C GLU A 245 29.01 -0.88 -9.07
N GLN A 246 28.45 -1.35 -7.95
CA GLN A 246 29.14 -1.38 -6.66
C GLN A 246 30.40 -2.26 -6.70
N ASP A 247 30.31 -3.46 -7.26
CA ASP A 247 31.46 -4.36 -7.38
C ASP A 247 32.57 -3.75 -8.26
N VAL A 248 32.20 -3.10 -9.36
CA VAL A 248 33.15 -2.40 -10.25
C VAL A 248 33.76 -1.21 -9.53
N ALA A 249 32.97 -0.40 -8.83
CA ALA A 249 33.45 0.74 -8.06
C ALA A 249 34.45 0.31 -6.98
N GLN A 250 34.17 -0.79 -6.26
CA GLN A 250 35.09 -1.36 -5.27
C GLN A 250 36.39 -1.85 -5.91
N LYS A 251 36.32 -2.55 -7.05
CA LYS A 251 37.52 -3.01 -7.79
C LYS A 251 38.38 -1.83 -8.25
N ILE A 252 37.76 -0.77 -8.76
CA ILE A 252 38.45 0.45 -9.18
C ILE A 252 39.09 1.14 -7.96
N ALA A 253 38.36 1.27 -6.86
CA ALA A 253 38.87 1.86 -5.63
C ALA A 253 40.05 1.06 -5.05
N ALA A 254 39.95 -0.28 -4.99
CA ALA A 254 41.03 -1.15 -4.54
C ALA A 254 42.26 -1.04 -5.43
N ARG A 255 42.09 -0.99 -6.75
CA ARG A 255 43.20 -0.79 -7.70
C ARG A 255 43.86 0.58 -7.52
N ALA A 256 43.07 1.64 -7.37
CA ALA A 256 43.58 2.99 -7.15
C ALA A 256 44.35 3.08 -5.81
N PHE A 257 43.81 2.47 -4.75
CA PHE A 257 44.45 2.38 -3.45
C PHE A 257 45.77 1.60 -3.51
N ALA A 258 45.77 0.42 -4.13
CA ALA A 258 46.98 -0.39 -4.28
C ALA A 258 48.05 0.39 -5.07
N LYS A 259 47.69 1.08 -6.16
CA LYS A 259 48.62 1.89 -6.94
C LYS A 259 49.22 3.02 -6.11
N ALA A 260 48.40 3.77 -5.36
CA ALA A 260 48.86 4.85 -4.49
C ALA A 260 49.78 4.33 -3.38
N TYR A 261 49.43 3.20 -2.75
CA TYR A 261 50.24 2.58 -1.71
C TYR A 261 51.58 2.05 -2.24
N LEU A 262 51.58 1.34 -3.37
CA LEU A 262 52.81 0.82 -3.99
C LEU A 262 53.73 1.94 -4.48
N GLN A 263 53.17 3.07 -4.92
CA GLN A 263 53.95 4.22 -5.39
C GLN A 263 54.90 4.75 -4.31
N ASP A 264 54.49 4.74 -3.04
CA ASP A 264 55.31 5.23 -1.93
C ASP A 264 56.10 4.10 -1.24
N LEU A 265 55.55 2.88 -1.21
CA LEU A 265 56.21 1.73 -0.61
C LEU A 265 57.49 1.34 -1.34
N VAL A 266 57.47 1.31 -2.68
CA VAL A 266 58.63 0.89 -3.48
C VAL A 266 59.85 1.79 -3.19
N PRO A 267 59.80 3.13 -3.35
CA PRO A 267 60.92 4.00 -3.00
C PRO A 267 61.35 3.88 -1.54
N SER A 268 60.39 3.74 -0.60
CA SER A 268 60.70 3.62 0.83
C SER A 268 61.49 2.34 1.14
N VAL A 269 61.07 1.18 0.62
CA VAL A 269 61.77 -0.09 0.81
C VAL A 269 63.13 -0.07 0.10
N PHE A 270 63.22 0.46 -1.12
CA PHE A 270 64.50 0.57 -1.83
C PHE A 270 65.48 1.50 -1.11
N ASN A 271 65.02 2.64 -0.57
CA ASN A 271 65.86 3.52 0.24
C ASN A 271 66.29 2.83 1.55
N ASN A 272 65.38 2.14 2.23
CA ASN A 272 65.72 1.42 3.46
C ASN A 272 66.72 0.28 3.22
N LEU A 273 66.58 -0.49 2.14
CA LEU A 273 67.56 -1.52 1.77
C LEU A 273 68.92 -0.91 1.38
N ARG A 274 68.92 0.26 0.71
CA ARG A 274 70.16 0.99 0.38
C ARG A 274 70.85 1.52 1.63
N GLU A 275 70.10 2.11 2.56
CA GLU A 275 70.61 2.59 3.85
C GLU A 275 71.15 1.44 4.72
N ASN A 276 70.50 0.28 4.68
CA ASN A 276 70.96 -0.93 5.37
C ASN A 276 72.11 -1.66 4.63
N GLY A 277 72.61 -1.12 3.52
CA GLY A 277 73.79 -1.65 2.83
C GLY A 277 73.58 -2.93 2.02
N TYR A 278 72.33 -3.32 1.72
CA TYR A 278 72.04 -4.49 0.88
C TYR A 278 72.31 -4.26 -0.60
N PHE A 279 72.23 -3.01 -1.06
CA PHE A 279 72.66 -2.61 -2.40
C PHE A 279 74.10 -2.09 -2.32
N TYR A 280 75.06 -2.92 -2.74
CA TYR A 280 76.46 -2.54 -2.90
C TYR A 280 76.80 -2.39 -4.38
N ASP A 281 77.79 -1.56 -4.71
CA ASP A 281 78.39 -1.56 -6.04
C ASP A 281 79.28 -2.81 -6.16
N PRO A 282 79.01 -3.73 -7.11
CA PRO A 282 79.83 -4.92 -7.31
C PRO A 282 81.31 -4.60 -7.48
N VAL A 283 81.64 -3.46 -8.10
CA VAL A 283 83.02 -3.03 -8.34
C VAL A 283 83.69 -2.61 -7.03
N GLU A 284 82.99 -1.84 -6.19
CA GLU A 284 83.52 -1.42 -4.88
C GLU A 284 83.74 -2.63 -3.97
N HIS A 285 82.79 -3.56 -3.95
CA HIS A 285 82.90 -4.79 -3.15
C HIS A 285 84.03 -5.71 -3.64
N GLU A 286 84.23 -5.83 -4.95
CA GLU A 286 85.34 -6.60 -5.52
C GLU A 286 86.70 -5.95 -5.19
N ILE A 287 86.78 -4.62 -5.22
CA ILE A 287 87.98 -3.89 -4.81
C ILE A 287 88.28 -4.14 -3.34
N GLU A 288 87.30 -4.01 -2.45
CA GLU A 288 87.48 -4.23 -1.01
C GLU A 288 87.83 -5.68 -0.67
N THR A 289 87.20 -6.65 -1.34
CA THR A 289 87.30 -8.07 -0.95
C THR A 289 88.45 -8.79 -1.64
N SER A 290 88.79 -8.42 -2.88
CA SER A 290 89.80 -9.13 -3.68
C SER A 290 91.05 -8.29 -3.89
N PHE A 291 90.90 -7.03 -4.32
CA PHE A 291 92.03 -6.18 -4.69
C PHE A 291 92.80 -5.67 -3.46
N MET A 292 92.11 -5.19 -2.42
CA MET A 292 92.76 -4.66 -1.22
C MET A 292 93.59 -5.73 -0.49
N PRO A 293 93.10 -6.96 -0.26
CA PRO A 293 93.93 -8.02 0.32
C PRO A 293 95.10 -8.40 -0.56
N TRP A 294 94.91 -8.52 -1.88
CA TRP A 294 96.00 -8.79 -2.81
C TRP A 294 97.08 -7.70 -2.80
N LEU A 295 96.68 -6.42 -2.77
CA LEU A 295 97.60 -5.29 -2.70
C LEU A 295 98.35 -5.27 -1.37
N MET A 296 97.65 -5.52 -0.26
CA MET A 296 98.27 -5.62 1.06
C MET A 296 99.25 -6.81 1.13
N GLU A 297 98.93 -7.94 0.51
CA GLU A 297 99.84 -9.09 0.44
C GLU A 297 101.08 -8.81 -0.42
N LYS A 298 100.91 -8.17 -1.58
CA LYS A 298 102.02 -7.77 -2.47
C LYS A 298 102.93 -6.71 -1.84
N THR A 299 102.35 -5.72 -1.18
CA THR A 299 103.13 -4.71 -0.44
C THR A 299 103.85 -5.34 0.75
N MET A 300 103.19 -6.24 1.50
CA MET A 300 103.82 -6.96 2.61
C MET A 300 104.98 -7.85 2.14
N THR A 301 104.85 -8.55 1.01
CA THR A 301 105.95 -9.35 0.44
C THR A 301 107.13 -8.49 0.00
N GLN A 302 106.89 -7.33 -0.62
CA GLN A 302 107.97 -6.38 -0.95
C GLN A 302 108.67 -5.83 0.29
N VAL A 303 107.90 -5.43 1.32
CA VAL A 303 108.47 -4.98 2.60
C VAL A 303 109.29 -6.09 3.24
N ASN A 304 108.80 -7.33 3.26
CA ASN A 304 109.53 -8.47 3.80
C ASN A 304 110.83 -8.76 3.02
N GLN A 305 110.82 -8.63 1.70
CA GLN A 305 112.04 -8.74 0.88
C GLN A 305 113.06 -7.64 1.21
N LEU A 306 112.61 -6.41 1.43
CA LEU A 306 113.49 -5.31 1.85
C LEU A 306 114.04 -5.52 3.26
N VAL A 307 113.21 -6.00 4.19
CA VAL A 307 113.65 -6.34 5.55
C VAL A 307 114.68 -7.48 5.49
N LEU A 308 114.41 -8.55 4.72
CA LEU A 308 115.34 -9.67 4.55
C LEU A 308 116.65 -9.25 3.88
N GLY A 309 116.58 -8.41 2.84
CA GLY A 309 117.74 -7.81 2.19
C GLY A 309 118.57 -6.98 3.18
N ARG A 310 117.90 -6.19 4.03
CA ARG A 310 118.56 -5.42 5.10
C ARG A 310 119.20 -6.32 6.16
N THR A 311 118.54 -7.40 6.57
CA THR A 311 119.11 -8.35 7.56
C THR A 311 120.32 -9.10 7.00
N ILE A 312 120.29 -9.48 5.72
CA ILE A 312 121.44 -10.12 5.05
C ILE A 312 122.58 -9.11 4.90
N LEU A 313 122.28 -7.86 4.53
CA LEU A 313 123.29 -6.82 4.47
C LEU A 313 123.92 -6.57 5.85
N ASP A 314 123.10 -6.49 6.90
CA ASP A 314 123.55 -6.34 8.28
C ASP A 314 124.39 -7.55 8.74
N SER A 315 124.07 -8.77 8.31
CA SER A 315 124.89 -9.96 8.59
C SER A 315 126.23 -9.93 7.83
N ILE A 316 126.24 -9.53 6.55
CA ILE A 316 127.48 -9.38 5.77
C ILE A 316 128.36 -8.28 6.40
N ILE A 317 127.78 -7.14 6.78
CA ILE A 317 128.52 -6.07 7.47
C ILE A 317 129.11 -6.61 8.77
N ARG A 318 128.34 -7.40 9.54
CA ARG A 318 128.83 -8.03 10.78
C ARG A 318 129.99 -8.99 10.50
N ASP A 319 129.91 -9.83 9.47
CA ASP A 319 130.96 -10.78 9.10
C ASP A 319 132.24 -10.07 8.64
N VAL A 320 132.12 -9.01 7.83
CA VAL A 320 133.27 -8.19 7.41
C VAL A 320 133.91 -7.48 8.61
N VAL A 321 133.11 -6.96 9.53
CA VAL A 321 133.62 -6.34 10.76
C VAL A 321 134.34 -7.38 11.64
N ASN A 322 133.78 -8.58 11.80
CA ASN A 322 134.42 -9.68 12.53
C ASN A 322 135.74 -10.12 11.87
N GLN A 323 135.76 -10.31 10.56
CA GLN A 323 136.99 -10.63 9.82
C GLN A 323 138.06 -9.56 10.01
N ARG A 324 137.69 -8.27 9.98
CA ARG A 324 138.65 -7.19 10.26
C ARG A 324 139.13 -7.19 11.71
N ILE A 325 138.26 -7.49 12.68
CA ILE A 325 138.67 -7.64 14.08
C ILE A 325 139.69 -8.79 14.21
N ASP A 326 139.43 -9.94 13.60
CA ASP A 326 140.35 -11.09 13.59
C ASP A 326 141.69 -10.75 12.91
N ASP A 327 141.66 -10.01 11.80
CA ASP A 327 142.86 -9.55 11.11
C ASP A 327 143.65 -8.54 11.97
N TYR A 328 142.98 -7.64 12.69
CA TYR A 328 143.64 -6.74 13.64
C TYR A 328 144.21 -7.51 14.84
N GLN A 329 143.54 -8.56 15.34
CA GLN A 329 144.07 -9.42 16.40
C GLN A 329 145.31 -10.18 15.92
N LYS A 330 145.30 -10.75 14.71
CA LYS A 330 146.49 -11.37 14.10
C LYS A 330 147.60 -10.35 13.85
N LEU A 331 147.26 -9.12 13.45
CA LEU A 331 148.23 -8.04 13.29
C LEU A 331 148.83 -7.62 14.65
N GLU A 332 148.02 -7.61 15.72
CA GLU A 332 148.46 -7.34 17.08
C GLU A 332 149.35 -8.48 17.62
N GLU A 333 149.02 -9.75 17.32
CA GLU A 333 149.85 -10.92 17.65
C GLU A 333 151.18 -10.91 16.89
N THR A 334 151.17 -10.56 15.60
CA THR A 334 152.39 -10.43 14.80
C THR A 334 153.22 -9.21 15.20
N LEU A 335 152.59 -8.10 15.60
CA LEU A 335 153.29 -6.95 16.18
C LEU A 335 153.86 -7.27 17.56
N ARG A 336 153.16 -8.06 18.39
CA ARG A 336 153.72 -8.61 19.64
C ARG A 336 154.94 -9.50 19.35
N GLN A 337 154.86 -10.37 18.35
CA GLN A 337 155.98 -11.24 17.94
C GLN A 337 157.14 -10.45 17.31
N MET A 338 156.87 -9.36 16.59
CA MET A 338 157.90 -8.47 16.02
C MET A 338 158.56 -7.55 17.05
N ILE A 339 157.94 -7.31 18.22
CA ILE A 339 158.55 -6.54 19.32
C ILE A 339 159.46 -7.45 20.20
N GLU A 340 159.26 -8.77 20.21
CA GLU A 340 160.07 -9.73 20.97
C GLU A 340 161.23 -10.39 20.19
N GLY A 341 161.35 -10.19 18.86
CA GLY A 341 162.40 -10.83 18.05
C GLY A 341 163.09 -9.87 17.09
N GLY A 342 164.28 -9.37 17.45
CA GLY A 342 165.07 -8.46 16.64
C GLY A 342 165.99 -9.10 15.58
N ILE A 343 166.13 -8.37 14.47
CA ILE A 343 167.26 -8.19 13.52
C ILE A 343 167.64 -9.32 12.53
N ASP A 344 167.53 -8.95 11.24
CA ASP A 344 168.51 -9.05 10.13
C ASP A 344 168.37 -10.05 8.95
N MET A 345 168.31 -9.42 7.76
CA MET A 345 168.99 -9.70 6.48
C MET A 345 168.66 -10.90 5.58
N GLY A 346 168.40 -10.56 4.31
CA GLY A 346 169.26 -11.08 3.23
C GLY A 346 168.62 -11.96 2.15
N THR A 347 168.27 -11.32 1.02
CA THR A 347 168.53 -11.74 -0.39
C THR A 347 168.18 -13.14 -0.93
N SER A 348 167.41 -13.14 -2.03
CA SER A 348 167.73 -13.65 -3.38
C SER A 348 166.69 -14.57 -4.06
N THR A 349 166.19 -14.06 -5.21
CA THR A 349 165.90 -14.70 -6.51
C THR A 349 165.40 -16.15 -6.61
N GLY A 350 164.34 -16.36 -7.40
CA GLY A 350 164.09 -17.64 -8.10
C GLY A 350 162.64 -17.86 -8.51
N GLU A 351 162.41 -18.06 -9.81
CA GLU A 351 161.16 -18.33 -10.52
C GLU A 351 160.55 -19.71 -10.19
N ILE A 352 159.29 -19.96 -10.59
CA ILE A 352 158.82 -21.07 -11.44
C ILE A 352 157.27 -21.10 -11.44
N GLY A 353 156.69 -21.23 -12.65
CA GLY A 353 155.27 -21.47 -12.89
C GLY A 353 154.92 -22.96 -13.09
N HIS A 354 153.75 -23.18 -13.73
CA HIS A 354 153.02 -24.43 -14.01
C HIS A 354 152.17 -24.99 -12.85
N GLY A 355 150.92 -25.43 -13.04
CA GLY A 355 150.05 -25.64 -14.22
C GLY A 355 148.58 -25.74 -13.75
N LEU A 356 147.55 -25.37 -14.55
CA LEU A 356 146.89 -26.19 -15.60
C LEU A 356 146.34 -27.52 -15.03
N GLN A 357 145.10 -27.98 -15.25
CA GLN A 357 144.12 -27.82 -16.35
C GLN A 357 142.77 -28.39 -15.81
N GLN A 358 141.61 -27.74 -16.05
CA GLN A 358 140.59 -28.05 -17.08
C GLN A 358 139.96 -29.45 -17.02
N ASP A 359 138.62 -29.48 -17.10
CA ASP A 359 137.87 -30.05 -18.25
C ASP A 359 136.36 -29.79 -18.02
N THR A 360 135.67 -28.96 -18.83
CA THR A 360 134.95 -29.28 -20.10
C THR A 360 133.67 -30.10 -19.82
N ASP A 361 132.49 -29.91 -20.43
CA ASP A 361 132.12 -29.24 -21.68
C ASP A 361 130.60 -29.37 -21.94
N ARG A 362 130.13 -28.71 -23.01
CA ARG A 362 128.96 -29.04 -23.90
C ARG A 362 127.55 -28.66 -23.41
N GLN A 363 126.62 -28.20 -24.26
CA GLN A 363 126.56 -28.00 -25.71
C GLN A 363 125.36 -27.08 -26.02
N GLY A 364 125.42 -26.32 -27.11
CA GLY A 364 124.30 -25.52 -27.64
C GLY A 364 123.55 -26.18 -28.80
N SER A 365 122.42 -25.57 -29.18
CA SER A 365 121.74 -25.47 -30.50
C SER A 365 120.31 -24.96 -30.22
N GLY A 366 119.60 -24.15 -31.01
CA GLY A 366 119.79 -23.48 -32.29
C GLY A 366 118.39 -23.24 -32.93
N LEU A 367 118.15 -22.03 -33.47
CA LEU A 367 117.23 -21.63 -34.59
C LEU A 367 115.69 -21.85 -34.38
N GLU A 368 114.67 -21.18 -34.96
CA GLU A 368 114.35 -20.32 -36.15
C GLU A 368 113.14 -19.39 -35.75
N GLU A 369 112.94 -18.12 -36.16
CA GLU A 369 112.48 -17.44 -37.40
C GLU A 369 110.96 -17.46 -37.79
N SER A 370 110.45 -16.25 -38.12
CA SER A 370 109.22 -15.85 -38.90
C SER A 370 107.83 -15.84 -38.21
N THR A 371 106.93 -14.82 -38.18
CA THR A 371 106.36 -13.71 -39.01
C THR A 371 104.95 -13.96 -39.63
N LEU A 372 104.07 -12.95 -39.43
CA LEU A 372 102.94 -12.45 -40.26
C LEU A 372 101.48 -12.94 -40.07
N ARG A 373 100.62 -12.00 -39.64
CA ARG A 373 99.54 -11.30 -40.39
C ARG A 373 98.74 -12.04 -41.50
N THR A 374 97.39 -11.97 -41.41
CA THR A 374 96.43 -11.38 -42.40
C THR A 374 95.12 -12.18 -42.63
N GLU A 375 94.00 -11.49 -42.37
CA GLU A 375 92.65 -11.40 -42.99
C GLU A 375 91.79 -12.55 -43.61
N ASN A 376 90.46 -12.31 -43.48
CA ASN A 376 89.31 -12.52 -44.40
C ASN A 376 88.42 -13.79 -44.29
N ASN A 377 87.16 -13.56 -43.82
CA ASN A 377 85.79 -13.80 -44.40
C ASN A 377 85.54 -15.02 -45.36
N PRO A 378 84.30 -15.53 -45.62
CA PRO A 378 82.96 -14.89 -45.48
C PRO A 378 81.72 -15.82 -45.14
N ASN A 379 80.56 -15.16 -44.93
CA ASN A 379 79.19 -15.41 -45.45
C ASN A 379 78.56 -16.83 -45.52
N GLU A 380 77.43 -17.04 -44.82
CA GLU A 380 76.16 -17.69 -45.24
C GLU A 380 75.06 -17.11 -44.30
N GLY A 381 73.84 -16.70 -44.68
CA GLY A 381 72.95 -17.11 -45.77
C GLY A 381 71.70 -17.76 -45.14
N GLY A 382 70.56 -17.07 -45.10
CA GLY A 382 69.30 -17.65 -44.56
C GLY A 382 68.13 -16.65 -44.51
N GLU A 383 67.23 -16.80 -45.48
CA GLU A 383 66.13 -15.91 -45.88
C GLU A 383 64.76 -16.28 -45.27
N THR A 384 63.88 -15.25 -45.15
CA THR A 384 62.39 -15.26 -45.34
C THR A 384 61.54 -16.10 -44.35
N THR A 385 60.30 -15.77 -43.96
CA THR A 385 59.13 -15.18 -44.63
C THR A 385 58.21 -14.47 -43.61
N GLY A 386 57.48 -13.44 -44.02
CA GLY A 386 56.36 -12.89 -43.25
C GLY A 386 55.05 -13.66 -43.44
N SER A 387 54.09 -13.44 -42.54
CA SER A 387 52.66 -13.40 -42.86
C SER A 387 51.88 -12.66 -41.77
N ALA A 388 51.23 -11.57 -42.18
CA ALA A 388 50.03 -11.04 -41.55
C ALA A 388 48.82 -11.96 -41.86
N LEU A 389 47.63 -11.55 -41.38
CA LEU A 389 46.29 -12.15 -41.54
C LEU A 389 46.01 -13.24 -40.47
N GLN A 390 44.82 -13.43 -39.93
CA GLN A 390 43.51 -12.79 -40.04
C GLN A 390 42.71 -13.23 -38.79
N ASN A 391 41.73 -12.41 -38.41
CA ASN A 391 40.46 -12.75 -37.78
C ASN A 391 40.07 -14.25 -37.76
N ASP A 392 39.66 -14.73 -36.59
CA ASP A 392 38.64 -15.77 -36.46
C ASP A 392 37.47 -15.19 -35.66
N ASP A 393 36.42 -14.86 -36.41
CA ASP A 393 35.05 -14.62 -36.00
C ASP A 393 34.23 -15.72 -36.71
N VAL A 394 33.73 -16.69 -35.94
CA VAL A 394 32.58 -17.59 -36.21
C VAL A 394 32.17 -18.11 -34.83
N GLY A 395 30.97 -17.79 -34.31
CA GLY A 395 29.68 -18.39 -34.67
C GLY A 395 29.36 -19.48 -33.62
N ASP A 396 28.39 -19.26 -32.76
CA ASP A 396 26.98 -19.64 -32.95
C ASP A 396 26.70 -20.95 -32.19
N GLU A 397 26.08 -20.84 -31.00
CA GLU A 397 25.30 -21.93 -30.41
C GLU A 397 24.02 -21.35 -29.80
N HIS A 398 22.96 -21.45 -30.60
CA HIS A 398 21.58 -21.61 -30.18
C HIS A 398 21.41 -22.83 -29.29
N GLU A 399 20.77 -22.69 -28.13
CA GLU A 399 20.06 -23.74 -27.36
C GLU A 399 19.45 -23.04 -26.12
N GLU A 400 18.25 -23.26 -25.62
CA GLU A 400 17.08 -24.03 -26.05
C GLU A 400 15.95 -23.50 -25.14
N GLU A 401 14.87 -23.01 -25.72
CA GLU A 401 13.67 -22.57 -24.98
C GLU A 401 12.78 -23.80 -24.76
N GLN A 402 12.95 -24.47 -23.61
CA GLN A 402 12.05 -25.55 -23.23
C GLN A 402 10.76 -24.99 -22.65
N ALA A 403 9.73 -24.98 -23.50
CA ALA A 403 8.34 -24.91 -23.13
C ALA A 403 7.97 -26.10 -22.24
N ASN A 404 7.57 -25.84 -21.00
CA ASN A 404 6.88 -26.82 -20.16
C ASN A 404 5.38 -26.49 -20.18
N ALA A 405 4.65 -27.22 -21.01
CA ALA A 405 3.20 -27.24 -21.06
C ALA A 405 2.69 -28.60 -20.58
N GLY A 406 1.72 -28.55 -19.67
CA GLY A 406 0.87 -29.68 -19.30
C GLY A 406 1.25 -30.35 -17.99
N ASP A 407 0.46 -30.14 -16.95
CA ASP A 407 -0.37 -31.28 -16.52
C ASP A 407 -1.64 -30.80 -15.84
N ASP A 408 -2.72 -31.49 -16.24
CA ASP A 408 -4.06 -31.39 -15.72
C ASP A 408 -4.11 -31.83 -14.26
N ASN A 409 -4.96 -31.18 -13.46
CA ASN A 409 -5.60 -31.86 -12.33
C ASN A 409 -6.96 -31.23 -12.06
N ALA A 410 -7.96 -31.85 -12.69
CA ALA A 410 -9.24 -32.03 -12.05
C ALA A 410 -9.06 -33.00 -10.88
N ASP A 411 -9.51 -32.63 -9.68
CA ASP A 411 -10.34 -33.50 -8.84
C ASP A 411 -10.80 -32.77 -7.57
N GLU A 412 -12.12 -32.75 -7.42
CA GLU A 412 -12.91 -33.00 -6.19
C GLU A 412 -12.51 -32.31 -4.87
N GLN A 413 -13.28 -31.27 -4.48
CA GLN A 413 -14.27 -31.32 -3.38
C GLN A 413 -15.11 -30.05 -3.29
#